data_AF-U1N096-F1
#
_entry.id   AF-U1N096-F1
#
_cell.length_a   1.000
_cell.length_b   1.000
_cell.length_c   1.000
_cell.angle_alpha   90.00
_cell.angle_beta   90.00
_cell.angle_gamma   90.00
#
_symmetry.space_group_name_H-M   'P 1'
#
loop_
_entity.id
_entity.type
_entity.pdbx_description
1 polymer ?
#
loop_
_entity_poly.entity_id
_entity_poly.type
_entity_poly.pdbx_seq_one_letter_code
_entity_poly.pdbx_strand_id
1 'polypeptide(L)'
;MKEEVRASRAASRKRKRLWQTATVIALIASLVGVIAFAALMDTKNSALPETDDIATESVNNESEATEGDEPEAEADESAGTYVYIAAPYTKVFADDRATVIYEADLGDRFEQLEAVSGFVKLQLNERTTGWVTEAQVTGEATSVSDDDVTAAWKTVVPTADAATIEVLGQDIDSVRATLGTPKAVQRDQVNEYHFYDGFFLMVRDQQVRAIDWDRQAVATPDVTATSSQNAGSWYEGETRQLKLFPYDGVMRVRLEQK
;
A
#
# COMPACT_ATOMS: atom_id res chain seq x y z
N MET A 1 38.37 -25.81 -36.03
CA MET A 1 37.87 -26.20 -34.68
C MET A 1 37.65 -25.03 -33.71
N LYS A 2 38.41 -23.92 -33.74
CA LYS A 2 38.18 -22.75 -32.85
C LYS A 2 37.01 -21.83 -33.26
N GLU A 3 36.64 -21.79 -34.54
CA GLU A 3 35.55 -20.93 -35.03
C GLU A 3 34.15 -21.48 -34.76
N GLU A 4 33.93 -22.78 -34.87
CA GLU A 4 32.63 -23.42 -34.60
C GLU A 4 32.19 -23.28 -33.13
N VAL A 5 33.14 -23.29 -32.19
CA VAL A 5 32.87 -23.10 -30.75
C VAL A 5 32.49 -21.65 -30.41
N ARG A 6 32.95 -20.67 -31.20
CA ARG A 6 32.57 -19.25 -31.03
C ARG A 6 31.18 -18.96 -31.60
N ALA A 7 30.83 -19.58 -32.73
CA ALA A 7 29.50 -19.46 -33.33
C ALA A 7 28.40 -20.06 -32.43
N SER A 8 28.66 -21.21 -31.78
CA SER A 8 27.68 -21.87 -30.90
C SER A 8 27.37 -21.07 -29.63
N ARG A 9 28.37 -20.40 -29.06
CA ARG A 9 28.21 -19.53 -27.87
C ARG A 9 27.48 -18.22 -28.21
N ALA A 10 27.67 -17.67 -29.42
CA ALA A 10 26.96 -16.48 -29.88
C ALA A 10 25.47 -16.75 -30.17
N ALA A 11 25.15 -17.92 -30.75
CA ALA A 11 23.78 -18.35 -31.01
C ALA A 11 23.00 -18.62 -29.70
N SER A 12 23.65 -19.22 -28.70
CA SER A 12 23.08 -19.46 -27.36
C SER A 12 22.69 -18.16 -26.62
N ARG A 13 23.54 -17.11 -26.70
CA ARG A 13 23.27 -15.81 -26.05
C ARG A 13 22.13 -15.04 -26.71
N LYS A 14 21.98 -15.13 -28.04
CA LYS A 14 20.83 -14.52 -28.74
C LYS A 14 19.51 -15.19 -28.35
N ARG A 15 19.49 -16.53 -28.23
CA ARG A 15 18.30 -17.30 -27.83
C ARG A 15 17.83 -16.97 -26.41
N LYS A 16 18.77 -16.80 -25.46
CA LYS A 16 18.45 -16.43 -24.07
C LYS A 16 17.87 -15.01 -23.94
N ARG A 17 18.40 -14.05 -24.71
CA ARG A 17 17.86 -12.66 -24.73
C ARG A 17 16.48 -12.56 -25.38
N LEU A 18 16.22 -13.34 -26.43
CA LEU A 18 14.91 -13.43 -27.09
C LEU A 18 13.85 -14.06 -26.17
N TRP A 19 14.22 -15.06 -25.37
CA TRP A 19 13.29 -15.63 -24.38
C TRP A 19 13.00 -14.67 -23.22
N GLN A 20 14.02 -13.96 -22.71
CA GLN A 20 13.83 -12.96 -21.64
C GLN A 20 12.96 -11.78 -22.08
N THR A 21 13.06 -11.33 -23.35
CA THR A 21 12.20 -10.27 -23.88
C THR A 21 10.78 -10.76 -24.15
N ALA A 22 10.59 -12.00 -24.62
CA ALA A 22 9.26 -12.57 -24.79
C ALA A 22 8.50 -12.75 -23.46
N THR A 23 9.18 -13.15 -22.38
CA THR A 23 8.54 -13.28 -21.04
C THR A 23 8.16 -11.93 -20.44
N VAL A 24 8.98 -10.90 -20.63
CA VAL A 24 8.67 -9.52 -20.16
C VAL A 24 7.50 -8.93 -20.93
N ILE A 25 7.43 -9.12 -22.25
CA ILE A 25 6.30 -8.65 -23.07
C ILE A 25 5.00 -9.40 -22.72
N ALA A 26 5.07 -10.70 -22.43
CA ALA A 26 3.92 -11.48 -21.98
C ALA A 26 3.38 -11.02 -20.60
N LEU A 27 4.27 -10.61 -19.68
CA LEU A 27 3.88 -10.06 -18.37
C LEU A 27 3.28 -8.65 -18.46
N ILE A 28 3.78 -7.82 -19.37
CA ILE A 28 3.19 -6.48 -19.63
C ILE A 28 1.82 -6.62 -20.30
N ALA A 29 1.65 -7.57 -21.23
CA ALA A 29 0.37 -7.83 -21.87
C ALA A 29 -0.69 -8.43 -20.92
N SER A 30 -0.29 -9.22 -19.91
CA SER A 30 -1.23 -9.73 -18.91
C SER A 30 -1.73 -8.63 -17.96
N LEU A 31 -0.90 -7.65 -17.61
CA LEU A 31 -1.30 -6.56 -16.71
C LEU A 31 -2.22 -5.54 -17.42
N VAL A 32 -1.90 -5.17 -18.67
CA VAL A 32 -2.75 -4.28 -19.48
C VAL A 32 -4.07 -4.97 -19.88
N GLY A 33 -4.06 -6.29 -20.10
CA GLY A 33 -5.25 -7.08 -20.39
C GLY A 33 -6.26 -7.14 -19.24
N VAL A 34 -5.80 -7.19 -17.99
CA VAL A 34 -6.66 -7.15 -16.80
C VAL A 34 -7.32 -5.78 -16.62
N ILE A 35 -6.57 -4.69 -16.83
CA ILE A 35 -7.09 -3.31 -16.74
C ILE A 35 -8.17 -3.04 -17.80
N ALA A 36 -7.96 -3.49 -19.05
CA ALA A 36 -8.93 -3.29 -20.13
C ALA A 36 -10.18 -4.18 -20.01
N PHE A 37 -10.06 -5.39 -19.44
CA PHE A 37 -11.20 -6.29 -19.24
C PHE A 37 -12.09 -5.88 -18.05
N ALA A 38 -11.49 -5.30 -17.00
CA ALA A 38 -12.23 -4.73 -15.86
C ALA A 38 -13.06 -3.50 -16.25
N ALA A 39 -12.52 -2.59 -17.07
CA ALA A 39 -13.26 -1.43 -17.58
C ALA A 39 -14.47 -1.80 -18.46
N LEU A 40 -14.45 -2.98 -19.09
CA LEU A 40 -15.56 -3.46 -19.92
C LEU A 40 -16.69 -4.09 -19.08
N MET A 41 -16.36 -4.65 -17.90
CA MET A 41 -17.34 -5.26 -16.99
C MET A 41 -18.03 -4.26 -16.05
N ASP A 42 -17.46 -3.07 -15.82
CA ASP A 42 -17.98 -2.03 -14.91
C ASP A 42 -19.05 -1.11 -15.54
N THR A 43 -19.57 -1.46 -16.72
CA THR A 43 -20.58 -0.64 -17.44
C THR A 43 -22.02 -0.83 -16.95
N LYS A 44 -22.24 -1.46 -15.79
CA LYS A 44 -23.59 -1.63 -15.23
C LYS A 44 -23.63 -1.21 -13.77
N ASN A 45 -24.18 -0.01 -13.56
CA ASN A 45 -24.60 0.62 -12.31
C ASN A 45 -23.55 1.51 -11.63
N SER A 46 -23.33 2.69 -12.21
CA SER A 46 -22.94 3.87 -11.43
C SER A 46 -23.99 4.95 -11.65
N ALA A 47 -24.99 5.00 -10.77
CA ALA A 47 -25.87 6.14 -10.66
C ALA A 47 -25.16 7.15 -9.76
N LEU A 48 -24.48 8.11 -10.38
CA LEU A 48 -23.94 9.29 -9.70
C LEU A 48 -25.12 10.10 -9.13
N PRO A 49 -25.06 10.58 -7.88
CA PRO A 49 -26.01 11.59 -7.41
C PRO A 49 -25.75 12.93 -8.11
N GLU A 50 -26.84 13.65 -8.37
CA GLU A 50 -26.83 14.96 -9.05
C GLU A 50 -26.02 15.99 -8.24
N THR A 51 -25.25 16.79 -8.98
CA THR A 51 -24.49 17.93 -8.49
C THR A 51 -25.42 19.00 -7.92
N ASP A 52 -25.22 19.39 -6.66
CA ASP A 52 -25.72 20.65 -6.15
C ASP A 52 -24.59 21.69 -6.06
N ASP A 53 -24.92 22.84 -6.61
CA ASP A 53 -24.13 24.05 -6.83
C ASP A 53 -23.84 24.85 -5.54
N ILE A 54 -22.62 25.42 -5.48
CA ILE A 54 -22.23 26.70 -4.83
C ILE A 54 -22.16 26.69 -3.27
N ALA A 55 -21.06 27.07 -2.61
CA ALA A 55 -20.64 28.47 -2.46
C ALA A 55 -19.18 28.64 -2.02
N THR A 56 -18.46 29.47 -2.79
CA THR A 56 -17.27 30.21 -2.35
C THR A 56 -17.69 31.37 -1.46
N GLU A 57 -17.26 31.41 -0.20
CA GLU A 57 -17.16 32.64 0.57
C GLU A 57 -15.76 32.81 1.15
N SER A 58 -15.07 33.81 0.62
CA SER A 58 -13.89 34.45 1.16
C SER A 58 -14.28 35.42 2.27
N VAL A 59 -13.72 35.28 3.48
CA VAL A 59 -13.83 36.31 4.53
C VAL A 59 -12.45 36.69 5.07
N ASN A 60 -12.02 37.83 4.56
CA ASN A 60 -11.34 38.96 5.17
C ASN A 60 -10.50 38.80 6.46
N ASN A 61 -9.28 39.32 6.31
CA ASN A 61 -8.28 39.61 7.32
C ASN A 61 -8.52 41.01 7.91
N GLU A 62 -8.71 41.14 9.22
CA GLU A 62 -8.43 42.39 9.94
C GLU A 62 -8.07 42.11 11.41
N SER A 63 -7.02 42.79 11.86
CA SER A 63 -6.29 42.61 13.11
C SER A 63 -6.97 43.25 14.31
N GLU A 64 -6.74 42.70 15.52
CA GLU A 64 -6.55 43.49 16.73
C GLU A 64 -5.68 42.72 17.73
N ALA A 65 -4.70 43.42 18.29
CA ALA A 65 -3.72 42.91 19.24
C ALA A 65 -4.13 43.29 20.67
N THR A 66 -4.03 42.33 21.61
CA THR A 66 -3.95 42.62 23.04
C THR A 66 -3.03 41.60 23.71
N GLU A 67 -2.04 42.09 24.46
CA GLU A 67 -1.05 41.33 25.23
C GLU A 67 -1.66 40.70 26.51
N GLY A 68 -1.10 39.56 26.92
CA GLY A 68 -0.94 39.20 28.33
C GLY A 68 -1.67 37.95 28.83
N ASP A 69 -1.02 36.78 28.74
CA ASP A 69 -0.79 35.82 29.86
C ASP A 69 -0.14 34.53 29.29
N GLU A 70 1.10 34.23 29.72
CA GLU A 70 1.56 32.84 29.85
C GLU A 70 1.01 32.31 31.17
N PRO A 71 0.71 31.01 31.37
CA PRO A 71 1.36 29.86 30.71
C PRO A 71 0.35 28.78 30.24
N GLU A 72 0.77 27.86 29.38
CA GLU A 72 0.49 26.43 29.58
C GLU A 72 1.12 25.56 28.48
N ALA A 73 1.77 24.50 28.97
CA ALA A 73 1.97 23.20 28.37
C ALA A 73 2.24 23.13 26.86
N GLU A 74 3.43 22.62 26.52
CA GLU A 74 3.69 21.99 25.24
C GLU A 74 2.51 21.08 24.88
N ALA A 75 1.81 21.48 23.81
CA ALA A 75 0.70 20.72 23.28
C ALA A 75 1.25 19.36 22.85
N ASP A 76 0.76 18.35 23.57
CA ASP A 76 0.76 16.94 23.24
C ASP A 76 0.61 16.77 21.72
N GLU A 77 1.51 15.98 21.11
CA GLU A 77 1.45 15.62 19.69
C GLU A 77 0.02 15.18 19.39
N SER A 78 -0.71 15.94 18.56
CA SER A 78 -2.11 15.63 18.30
C SER A 78 -2.19 14.23 17.72
N ALA A 79 -2.71 13.28 18.50
CA ALA A 79 -3.03 11.95 18.02
C ALA A 79 -4.07 12.12 16.91
N GLY A 80 -3.61 12.10 15.65
CA GLY A 80 -4.47 12.24 14.48
C GLY A 80 -5.59 11.21 14.51
N THR A 81 -6.73 11.53 13.90
CA THR A 81 -7.79 10.53 13.69
C THR A 81 -7.36 9.60 12.56
N TYR A 82 -7.44 8.29 12.76
CA TYR A 82 -7.06 7.31 11.74
C TYR A 82 -8.25 6.49 11.28
N VAL A 83 -8.26 6.16 9.99
CA VAL A 83 -9.25 5.29 9.36
C VAL A 83 -8.58 4.13 8.63
N TYR A 84 -9.32 3.04 8.49
CA TYR A 84 -8.90 1.84 7.79
C TYR A 84 -9.75 1.63 6.55
N ILE A 85 -9.13 1.23 5.46
CA ILE A 85 -9.82 0.84 4.23
C ILE A 85 -10.63 -0.45 4.47
N ALA A 86 -11.93 -0.37 4.24
CA ALA A 86 -12.88 -1.44 4.55
C ALA A 86 -13.11 -2.43 3.39
N ALA A 87 -12.68 -2.10 2.16
CA ALA A 87 -12.83 -2.96 0.99
C ALA A 87 -11.53 -3.05 0.18
N PRO A 88 -11.27 -4.19 -0.51
CA PRO A 88 -10.11 -4.31 -1.39
C PRO A 88 -10.21 -3.36 -2.59
N TYR A 89 -9.08 -2.98 -3.17
CA TYR A 89 -8.99 -2.18 -4.39
C TYR A 89 -9.78 -0.86 -4.30
N THR A 90 -9.76 -0.25 -3.12
CA THR A 90 -10.52 0.98 -2.86
C THR A 90 -9.87 2.13 -3.60
N LYS A 91 -10.64 2.76 -4.51
CA LYS A 91 -10.18 3.91 -5.28
C LYS A 91 -10.05 5.13 -4.36
N VAL A 92 -8.88 5.77 -4.42
CA VAL A 92 -8.61 7.06 -3.81
C VAL A 92 -8.51 8.10 -4.92
N PHE A 93 -9.29 9.16 -4.79
CA PHE A 93 -9.47 10.21 -5.78
C PHE A 93 -8.66 11.46 -5.45
N ALA A 94 -8.31 12.23 -6.48
CA ALA A 94 -7.79 13.59 -6.32
C ALA A 94 -8.86 14.54 -5.76
N ASP A 95 -8.50 15.81 -5.57
CA ASP A 95 -9.42 16.85 -5.09
C ASP A 95 -10.64 17.09 -6.00
N ASP A 96 -10.54 16.74 -7.28
CA ASP A 96 -11.69 16.77 -8.21
C ASP A 96 -12.72 15.65 -7.93
N ARG A 97 -12.40 14.72 -7.02
CA ARG A 97 -13.20 13.55 -6.62
C ARG A 97 -13.60 12.64 -7.79
N ALA A 98 -12.87 12.71 -8.90
CA ALA A 98 -13.16 11.97 -10.12
C ALA A 98 -11.93 11.23 -10.64
N THR A 99 -10.75 11.85 -10.55
CA THR A 99 -9.49 11.27 -11.00
C THR A 99 -8.95 10.34 -9.93
N VAL A 100 -8.82 9.04 -10.24
CA VAL A 100 -8.17 8.07 -9.34
C VAL A 100 -6.66 8.32 -9.33
N ILE A 101 -6.09 8.49 -8.15
CA ILE A 101 -4.64 8.72 -7.93
C ILE A 101 -3.95 7.56 -7.24
N TYR A 102 -4.72 6.73 -6.52
CA TYR A 102 -4.20 5.58 -5.79
C TYR A 102 -5.29 4.52 -5.62
N GLU A 103 -4.87 3.27 -5.47
CA GLU A 103 -5.75 2.14 -5.17
C GLU A 103 -5.26 1.52 -3.86
N ALA A 104 -6.07 1.63 -2.81
CA ALA A 104 -5.71 1.19 -1.48
C ALA A 104 -6.14 -0.27 -1.25
N ASP A 105 -5.30 -0.97 -0.50
CA ASP A 105 -5.55 -2.35 -0.12
C ASP A 105 -6.47 -2.42 1.12
N LEU A 106 -7.18 -3.54 1.27
CA LEU A 106 -7.99 -3.80 2.46
C LEU A 106 -7.13 -3.67 3.73
N GLY A 107 -7.61 -2.90 4.71
CA GLY A 107 -6.95 -2.68 5.99
C GLY A 107 -5.85 -1.62 5.95
N ASP A 108 -5.54 -1.00 4.79
CA ASP A 108 -4.66 0.17 4.75
C ASP A 108 -5.14 1.25 5.71
N ARG A 109 -4.21 1.73 6.55
CA ARG A 109 -4.47 2.73 7.58
C ARG A 109 -3.94 4.09 7.12
N PHE A 110 -4.77 5.11 7.22
CA PHE A 110 -4.41 6.48 6.87
C PHE A 110 -4.88 7.45 7.94
N GLU A 111 -4.15 8.55 8.10
CA GLU A 111 -4.64 9.69 8.85
C GLU A 111 -5.79 10.33 8.08
N GLN A 112 -6.91 10.52 8.78
CA GLN A 112 -8.05 11.28 8.32
C GLN A 112 -7.81 12.77 8.61
N LEU A 113 -7.80 13.57 7.55
CA LEU A 113 -7.61 15.02 7.64
C LEU A 113 -8.95 15.75 7.78
N GLU A 114 -9.95 15.33 7.01
CA GLU A 114 -11.29 15.92 7.02
C GLU A 114 -12.34 14.92 6.49
N ALA A 115 -13.62 15.14 6.81
CA ALA A 115 -14.74 14.42 6.21
C ALA A 115 -15.83 15.40 5.78
N VAL A 116 -16.24 15.34 4.52
CA VAL A 116 -17.22 16.26 3.93
C VAL A 116 -17.96 15.61 2.77
N SER A 117 -19.28 15.81 2.71
CA SER A 117 -20.15 15.37 1.61
C SER A 117 -20.03 13.86 1.28
N GLY A 118 -19.93 13.00 2.29
CA GLY A 118 -19.80 11.55 2.12
C GLY A 118 -18.42 11.08 1.64
N PHE A 119 -17.41 11.96 1.67
CA PHE A 119 -16.01 11.61 1.43
C PHE A 119 -15.16 11.90 2.66
N VAL A 120 -14.09 11.13 2.80
CA VAL A 120 -13.04 11.27 3.80
C VAL A 120 -11.74 11.59 3.09
N LYS A 121 -11.04 12.63 3.53
CA LYS A 121 -9.72 12.99 3.02
C LYS A 121 -8.65 12.30 3.85
N LEU A 122 -7.71 11.68 3.15
CA LEU A 122 -6.64 10.88 3.68
C LEU A 122 -5.28 11.55 3.41
N GLN A 123 -4.38 11.52 4.39
CA GLN A 123 -2.96 11.78 4.15
C GLN A 123 -2.32 10.51 3.58
N LEU A 124 -1.92 10.52 2.30
CA LEU A 124 -1.37 9.34 1.63
C LEU A 124 0.15 9.21 1.84
N ASN A 125 0.86 10.33 1.75
CA ASN A 125 2.29 10.52 2.06
C ASN A 125 2.55 11.99 2.40
N GLU A 126 3.77 12.42 2.71
CA GLU A 126 4.07 13.81 3.11
C GLU A 126 3.57 14.91 2.15
N ARG A 127 3.32 14.59 0.88
CA ARG A 127 3.01 15.58 -0.18
C ARG A 127 1.68 15.35 -0.89
N THR A 128 1.00 14.24 -0.58
CA THR A 128 -0.15 13.78 -1.34
C THR A 128 -1.28 13.47 -0.39
N THR A 129 -2.43 14.09 -0.66
CA THR A 129 -3.69 13.74 -0.02
C THR A 129 -4.64 13.17 -1.07
N GLY A 130 -5.65 12.45 -0.63
CA GLY A 130 -6.66 11.90 -1.52
C GLY A 130 -7.98 11.68 -0.82
N TRP A 131 -9.02 11.49 -1.60
CA TRP A 131 -10.39 11.34 -1.11
C TRP A 131 -10.88 9.91 -1.32
N VAL A 132 -11.53 9.36 -0.32
CA VAL A 132 -12.23 8.08 -0.38
C VAL A 132 -13.68 8.28 0.05
N THR A 133 -14.61 7.50 -0.47
CA THR A 133 -16.00 7.56 0.01
C THR A 133 -16.09 7.00 1.43
N GLU A 134 -16.88 7.63 2.29
CA GLU A 134 -17.05 7.25 3.71
C GLU A 134 -17.48 5.79 3.88
N ALA A 135 -18.29 5.26 2.97
CA ALA A 135 -18.72 3.85 2.99
C ALA A 135 -17.59 2.83 2.78
N GLN A 136 -16.40 3.27 2.36
CA GLN A 136 -15.23 2.42 2.10
C GLN A 136 -14.18 2.50 3.21
N VAL A 137 -14.48 3.20 4.31
CA VAL A 137 -13.60 3.27 5.48
C VAL A 137 -14.30 2.86 6.76
N THR A 138 -13.52 2.48 7.76
CA THR A 138 -13.98 2.23 9.13
C THR A 138 -13.00 2.84 10.12
N GLY A 139 -13.51 3.35 11.25
CA GLY A 139 -12.69 3.77 12.39
C GLY A 139 -12.47 2.65 13.42
N GLU A 140 -13.13 1.50 13.26
CA GLU A 140 -13.10 0.42 14.24
C GLU A 140 -11.93 -0.54 13.97
N ALA A 141 -11.07 -0.73 14.97
CA ALA A 141 -10.00 -1.72 14.96
C ALA A 141 -9.78 -2.30 16.36
N THR A 142 -9.96 -3.61 16.52
CA THR A 142 -9.47 -4.34 17.69
C THR A 142 -8.00 -4.68 17.51
N SER A 143 -7.15 -4.30 18.48
CA SER A 143 -5.72 -4.62 18.48
C SER A 143 -5.41 -5.90 19.25
N VAL A 144 -4.42 -6.65 18.76
CA VAL A 144 -3.69 -7.70 19.47
C VAL A 144 -2.27 -7.21 19.78
N SER A 145 -1.45 -8.04 20.44
CA SER A 145 -0.04 -7.70 20.70
C SER A 145 0.82 -7.82 19.44
N ASP A 146 1.94 -7.09 19.37
CA ASP A 146 2.90 -7.23 18.26
C ASP A 146 3.55 -8.63 18.23
N ASP A 147 3.65 -9.30 19.39
CA ASP A 147 4.10 -10.70 19.48
C ASP A 147 3.11 -11.65 18.78
N ASP A 148 1.80 -11.43 18.97
CA ASP A 148 0.75 -12.20 18.28
C ASP A 148 0.78 -11.93 16.77
N VAL A 149 0.96 -10.67 16.34
CA VAL A 149 1.12 -10.31 14.92
C VAL A 149 2.35 -11.01 14.33
N THR A 150 3.46 -11.03 15.06
CA THR A 150 4.71 -11.66 14.61
C THR A 150 4.58 -13.18 14.53
N ALA A 151 3.92 -13.81 15.49
CA ALA A 151 3.62 -15.24 15.46
C ALA A 151 2.66 -15.61 14.31
N ALA A 152 1.64 -14.78 14.07
CA ALA A 152 0.73 -14.92 12.94
C ALA A 152 1.47 -14.80 11.59
N TRP A 153 2.32 -13.78 11.44
CA TRP A 153 3.17 -13.61 10.26
C TRP A 153 4.05 -14.82 10.01
N LYS A 154 4.71 -15.34 11.06
CA LYS A 154 5.61 -16.50 10.92
C LYS A 154 4.85 -17.78 10.52
N THR A 155 3.59 -17.90 10.89
CA THR A 155 2.72 -19.00 10.47
C THR A 155 2.44 -18.95 8.96
N VAL A 156 2.20 -17.76 8.41
CA VAL A 156 1.85 -17.59 6.98
C VAL A 156 3.07 -17.42 6.06
N VAL A 157 4.22 -17.01 6.60
CA VAL A 157 5.50 -16.91 5.88
C VAL A 157 6.61 -17.70 6.62
N PRO A 158 6.49 -19.04 6.76
CA PRO A 158 7.38 -19.83 7.62
C PRO A 158 8.84 -19.82 7.17
N THR A 159 9.09 -19.59 5.88
CA THR A 159 10.43 -19.60 5.29
C THR A 159 11.16 -18.26 5.37
N ALA A 160 10.47 -17.17 5.73
CA ALA A 160 11.11 -15.85 5.84
C ALA A 160 12.09 -15.79 7.00
N ASP A 161 13.21 -15.11 6.79
CA ASP A 161 14.15 -14.79 7.87
C ASP A 161 13.48 -13.80 8.84
N ALA A 162 13.54 -14.08 10.14
CA ALA A 162 13.00 -13.21 11.17
C ALA A 162 13.66 -11.81 11.14
N ALA A 163 14.93 -11.72 10.74
CA ALA A 163 15.61 -10.43 10.60
C ALA A 163 15.00 -9.53 9.50
N THR A 164 14.20 -10.09 8.59
CA THR A 164 13.58 -9.31 7.49
C THR A 164 12.62 -8.26 8.04
N ILE A 165 11.87 -8.54 9.10
CA ILE A 165 10.86 -7.60 9.63
C ILE A 165 11.51 -6.42 10.36
N GLU A 166 12.77 -6.57 10.79
CA GLU A 166 13.51 -5.52 11.49
C GLU A 166 13.82 -4.31 10.59
N VAL A 167 13.67 -4.44 9.27
CA VAL A 167 13.87 -3.34 8.33
C VAL A 167 12.67 -2.37 8.28
N LEU A 168 11.51 -2.75 8.85
CA LEU A 168 10.35 -1.86 8.96
C LEU A 168 10.71 -0.59 9.72
N GLY A 169 10.32 0.56 9.17
CA GLY A 169 10.61 1.89 9.71
C GLY A 169 12.02 2.42 9.51
N GLN A 170 12.93 1.60 8.98
CA GLN A 170 14.26 2.07 8.66
C GLN A 170 14.26 2.94 7.39
N ASP A 171 15.21 3.86 7.34
CA ASP A 171 15.55 4.59 6.12
C ASP A 171 16.03 3.62 5.03
N ILE A 172 15.56 3.86 3.81
CA ILE A 172 15.76 2.95 2.70
C ILE A 172 17.23 2.83 2.25
N ASP A 173 18.04 3.88 2.42
CA ASP A 173 19.46 3.82 2.07
C ASP A 173 20.22 2.95 3.08
N SER A 174 19.85 3.01 4.35
CA SER A 174 20.36 2.10 5.40
C SER A 174 19.97 0.64 5.13
N VAL A 175 18.73 0.40 4.72
CA VAL A 175 18.26 -0.95 4.35
C VAL A 175 19.00 -1.48 3.13
N ARG A 176 19.22 -0.66 2.09
CA ARG A 176 20.01 -1.03 0.90
C ARG A 176 21.46 -1.35 1.24
N ALA A 177 22.04 -0.72 2.26
CA ALA A 177 23.39 -1.07 2.73
C ALA A 177 23.44 -2.47 3.36
N THR A 178 22.34 -2.92 3.99
CA THR A 178 22.23 -4.23 4.64
C THR A 178 21.80 -5.33 3.67
N LEU A 179 20.72 -5.11 2.92
CA LEU A 179 20.13 -6.09 2.01
C LEU A 179 20.78 -6.11 0.62
N GLY A 180 21.58 -5.09 0.31
CA GLY A 180 22.12 -4.87 -1.03
C GLY A 180 21.12 -4.23 -1.98
N THR A 181 21.53 -4.16 -3.25
CA THR A 181 20.75 -3.52 -4.31
C THR A 181 19.52 -4.36 -4.68
N PRO A 182 18.31 -3.76 -4.75
CA PRO A 182 17.12 -4.47 -5.21
C PRO A 182 17.25 -4.89 -6.68
N LYS A 183 16.54 -5.95 -7.07
CA LYS A 183 16.50 -6.45 -8.46
C LYS A 183 15.78 -5.50 -9.40
N ALA A 184 14.79 -4.81 -8.88
CA ALA A 184 14.01 -3.81 -9.58
C ALA A 184 13.48 -2.78 -8.59
N VAL A 185 13.23 -1.58 -9.08
CA VAL A 185 12.53 -0.52 -8.36
C VAL A 185 11.39 -0.05 -9.25
N GLN A 186 10.19 0.03 -8.67
CA GLN A 186 9.01 0.61 -9.32
C GLN A 186 8.46 1.75 -8.46
N ARG A 187 7.71 2.66 -9.06
CA ARG A 187 7.13 3.80 -8.37
C ARG A 187 5.73 4.06 -8.89
N ASP A 188 4.83 4.41 -7.99
CA ASP A 188 3.57 5.08 -8.33
C ASP A 188 3.56 6.49 -7.72
N GLN A 189 2.38 7.11 -7.61
CA GLN A 189 2.24 8.47 -7.09
C GLN A 189 2.44 8.55 -5.56
N VAL A 190 2.29 7.42 -4.86
CA VAL A 190 2.26 7.35 -3.39
C VAL A 190 3.51 6.66 -2.84
N ASN A 191 3.98 5.59 -3.48
CA ASN A 191 5.00 4.68 -2.96
C ASN A 191 6.11 4.35 -3.99
N GLU A 192 7.29 3.97 -3.47
CA GLU A 192 8.35 3.26 -4.19
C GLU A 192 8.36 1.79 -3.75
N TYR A 193 8.60 0.87 -4.68
CA TYR A 193 8.59 -0.57 -4.46
C TYR A 193 9.94 -1.18 -4.82
N HIS A 194 10.59 -1.82 -3.85
CA HIS A 194 11.94 -2.38 -3.99
C HIS A 194 11.87 -3.90 -3.98
N PHE A 195 12.15 -4.53 -5.10
CA PHE A 195 11.97 -5.98 -5.27
C PHE A 195 13.25 -6.74 -4.93
N TYR A 196 13.15 -7.69 -4.00
CA TYR A 196 14.21 -8.61 -3.59
C TYR A 196 13.83 -10.05 -3.94
N ASP A 197 14.68 -11.01 -3.57
CA ASP A 197 14.35 -12.42 -3.71
C ASP A 197 13.32 -12.85 -2.66
N GLY A 198 12.09 -13.13 -3.12
CA GLY A 198 11.01 -13.67 -2.29
C GLY A 198 10.12 -12.64 -1.60
N PHE A 199 10.49 -11.35 -1.62
CA PHE A 199 9.68 -10.27 -1.06
C PHE A 199 9.97 -8.94 -1.77
N PHE A 200 9.13 -7.94 -1.53
CA PHE A 200 9.42 -6.56 -1.88
C PHE A 200 9.11 -5.61 -0.71
N LEU A 201 9.79 -4.48 -0.69
CA LEU A 201 9.56 -3.42 0.29
C LEU A 201 8.66 -2.35 -0.35
N MET A 202 7.64 -1.91 0.37
CA MET A 202 6.95 -0.66 0.10
C MET A 202 7.64 0.45 0.88
N VAL A 203 8.08 1.48 0.17
CA VAL A 203 8.80 2.63 0.70
C VAL A 203 7.97 3.88 0.48
N ARG A 204 7.80 4.66 1.54
CA ARG A 204 7.09 5.93 1.53
C ARG A 204 7.85 6.91 2.39
N ASP A 205 8.05 8.12 1.88
CA ASP A 205 8.80 9.16 2.57
C ASP A 205 10.20 8.67 3.01
N GLN A 206 10.89 7.97 2.10
CA GLN A 206 12.22 7.35 2.30
C GLN A 206 12.31 6.28 3.39
N GLN A 207 11.20 5.90 4.02
CA GLN A 207 11.16 4.85 5.04
C GLN A 207 10.47 3.59 4.52
N VAL A 208 10.93 2.42 4.95
CA VAL A 208 10.24 1.16 4.68
C VAL A 208 8.94 1.12 5.50
N ARG A 209 7.80 1.25 4.83
CA ARG A 209 6.49 1.16 5.49
C ARG A 209 5.96 -0.24 5.54
N ALA A 210 6.20 -1.04 4.51
CA ALA A 210 5.71 -2.42 4.48
C ALA A 210 6.67 -3.38 3.79
N ILE A 211 6.49 -4.66 4.09
CA ILE A 211 7.13 -5.78 3.42
C ILE A 211 6.03 -6.69 2.91
N ASP A 212 6.09 -7.02 1.63
CA ASP A 212 5.15 -7.91 0.98
C ASP A 212 5.84 -9.19 0.52
N TRP A 213 5.26 -10.33 0.88
CA TRP A 213 5.59 -11.64 0.34
C TRP A 213 4.46 -12.08 -0.58
N ASP A 214 4.81 -12.33 -1.84
CA ASP A 214 3.83 -12.76 -2.81
C ASP A 214 3.83 -14.30 -2.94
N ARG A 215 2.69 -14.85 -3.39
CA ARG A 215 2.52 -16.28 -3.70
C ARG A 215 2.84 -17.25 -2.55
N GLN A 216 2.51 -16.86 -1.32
CA GLN A 216 2.60 -17.75 -0.17
C GLN A 216 1.49 -18.82 -0.23
N ALA A 217 1.70 -19.95 0.45
CA ALA A 217 0.64 -20.92 0.63
C ALA A 217 -0.48 -20.31 1.47
N VAL A 218 -1.74 -20.54 1.09
CA VAL A 218 -2.88 -20.07 1.87
C VAL A 218 -2.87 -20.75 3.23
N ALA A 219 -2.84 -19.94 4.29
CA ALA A 219 -2.86 -20.38 5.67
C ALA A 219 -3.60 -19.34 6.52
N THR A 220 -4.26 -19.81 7.58
CA THR A 220 -4.94 -18.96 8.55
C THR A 220 -4.17 -19.01 9.86
N PRO A 221 -3.68 -17.88 10.39
CA PRO A 221 -3.00 -17.85 11.69
C PRO A 221 -4.01 -18.10 12.82
N ASP A 222 -3.51 -18.62 13.94
CA ASP A 222 -4.29 -18.88 15.17
C ASP A 222 -4.41 -17.61 16.03
N VAL A 223 -4.89 -16.53 15.42
CA VAL A 223 -5.14 -15.22 16.03
C VAL A 223 -6.46 -14.70 15.48
N THR A 224 -7.24 -13.99 16.30
CA THR A 224 -8.48 -13.37 15.82
C THR A 224 -8.15 -12.17 14.95
N ALA A 225 -8.65 -12.17 13.72
CA ALA A 225 -8.47 -11.05 12.80
C ALA A 225 -9.28 -9.84 13.28
N THR A 226 -8.71 -8.64 13.10
CA THR A 226 -9.40 -7.37 13.33
C THR A 226 -10.55 -7.20 12.33
N SER A 227 -10.33 -7.61 11.08
CA SER A 227 -11.40 -7.79 10.10
C SER A 227 -11.09 -9.02 9.25
N SER A 228 -12.12 -9.76 8.88
CA SER A 228 -12.02 -10.92 8.00
C SER A 228 -13.15 -10.90 6.98
N GLN A 229 -12.77 -10.96 5.71
CA GLN A 229 -13.66 -10.88 4.55
C GLN A 229 -13.19 -11.88 3.49
N ASN A 230 -14.03 -12.14 2.48
CA ASN A 230 -13.66 -13.03 1.38
C ASN A 230 -12.40 -12.56 0.63
N ALA A 231 -12.20 -11.24 0.55
CA ALA A 231 -11.07 -10.64 -0.15
C ALA A 231 -9.77 -10.62 0.66
N GLY A 232 -9.84 -10.90 1.97
CA GLY A 232 -8.68 -10.87 2.84
C GLY A 232 -9.03 -10.62 4.30
N SER A 233 -8.00 -10.69 5.12
CA SER A 233 -8.07 -10.38 6.55
C SER A 233 -6.90 -9.51 6.95
N TRP A 234 -7.08 -8.76 8.04
CA TRP A 234 -5.99 -8.02 8.66
C TRP A 234 -6.04 -8.12 10.18
N TYR A 235 -4.86 -7.95 10.77
CA TYR A 235 -4.58 -8.12 12.19
C TYR A 235 -3.82 -6.89 12.65
N GLU A 236 -4.46 -6.14 13.53
CA GLU A 236 -3.92 -4.90 14.08
C GLU A 236 -3.05 -5.19 15.30
N GLY A 237 -1.79 -4.80 15.26
CA GLY A 237 -0.88 -4.78 16.39
C GLY A 237 -0.73 -3.39 16.98
N GLU A 238 0.14 -3.29 17.97
CA GLU A 238 0.49 -2.04 18.63
C GLU A 238 1.24 -1.12 17.68
N THR A 239 2.29 -1.64 17.03
CA THR A 239 3.14 -0.88 16.10
C THR A 239 3.15 -1.42 14.67
N ARG A 240 2.55 -2.59 14.46
CA ARG A 240 2.55 -3.28 13.16
C ARG A 240 1.17 -3.79 12.79
N GLN A 241 0.98 -4.05 11.51
CA GLN A 241 -0.25 -4.60 10.96
C GLN A 241 0.07 -5.72 9.98
N LEU A 242 -0.56 -6.88 10.14
CA LEU A 242 -0.46 -8.00 9.19
C LEU A 242 -1.72 -8.02 8.31
N LYS A 243 -1.54 -8.17 7.00
CA LYS A 243 -2.62 -8.29 6.03
C LYS A 243 -2.42 -9.52 5.16
N LEU A 244 -3.51 -10.25 4.94
CA LEU A 244 -3.55 -11.49 4.17
C LEU A 244 -4.52 -11.32 3.01
N PHE A 245 -4.04 -11.45 1.78
CA PHE A 245 -4.82 -11.29 0.56
C PHE A 245 -4.79 -12.61 -0.23
N PRO A 246 -5.78 -13.50 -0.05
CA PRO A 246 -5.87 -14.74 -0.83
C PRO A 246 -6.29 -14.45 -2.27
N TYR A 247 -5.60 -15.04 -3.24
CA TYR A 247 -5.94 -14.94 -4.66
C TYR A 247 -5.40 -16.17 -5.42
N ASP A 248 -6.17 -16.69 -6.38
CA ASP A 248 -5.76 -17.81 -7.25
C ASP A 248 -5.10 -19.02 -6.55
N GLY A 249 -5.57 -19.36 -5.34
CA GLY A 249 -5.04 -20.48 -4.56
C GLY A 249 -3.70 -20.23 -3.87
N VAL A 250 -3.20 -19.00 -3.92
CA VAL A 250 -2.04 -18.49 -3.17
C VAL A 250 -2.44 -17.28 -2.33
N MET A 251 -1.48 -16.66 -1.64
CA MET A 251 -1.72 -15.52 -0.77
C MET A 251 -0.60 -14.49 -0.90
N ARG A 252 -0.95 -13.21 -1.04
CA ARG A 252 -0.04 -12.10 -0.76
C ARG A 252 -0.15 -11.79 0.73
N VAL A 253 0.99 -11.68 1.39
CA VAL A 253 1.10 -11.31 2.81
C VAL A 253 1.80 -9.97 2.89
N ARG A 254 1.22 -9.00 3.57
CA ARG A 254 1.88 -7.72 3.90
C ARG A 254 2.05 -7.59 5.40
N LEU A 255 3.25 -7.24 5.84
CA LEU A 255 3.50 -6.73 7.18
C LEU A 255 3.86 -5.25 7.06
N GLU A 256 3.11 -4.39 7.74
CA GLU A 256 3.22 -2.94 7.63
C GLU A 256 3.46 -2.31 9.00
N GLN A 257 4.20 -1.21 9.02
CA GLN A 257 4.41 -0.37 10.20
C GLN A 257 3.30 0.70 10.29
N LYS A 258 2.83 0.95 11.51
CA LYS A 258 1.81 1.97 11.80
C LYS A 258 2.37 3.39 11.88
#